data_AF-A0A2J8G7D2-F1
#
_entry.id   AF-A0A2J8G7D2-F1
#
_cell.length_a   1.000
_cell.length_b   1.000
_cell.length_c   1.000
_cell.angle_alpha   90.00
_cell.angle_beta   90.00
_cell.angle_gamma   90.00
#
_symmetry.space_group_name_H-M   'P 1'
#
loop_
_entity.id
_entity.type
_entity.pdbx_description
1 polymer ?
#
loop_
_entity_poly.entity_id
_entity_poly.type
_entity_poly.pdbx_seq_one_letter_code
_entity_poly.pdbx_strand_id
1 'polypeptide(L)'
;MDKLTPMTSMYFEQLLSIARRKSVIDTTSDWFNGSQTYLNEMRTELDEVLEEIPLNRRCYLEQELGDLLWDYLNLLLALESESEIQLESVLERACIKFEQRVSGLENGFLWSDIKARQKISLAEQQQKWELQSCVLPSSNLSK
;
A
#
# COMPACT_ATOMS: atom_id res chain seq x y z
N MET A 1 19.25 3.52 14.60
CA MET A 1 17.92 3.81 14.04
C MET A 1 17.07 4.38 15.15
N ASP A 2 16.66 5.64 15.04
CA ASP A 2 15.60 6.15 15.90
C ASP A 2 14.33 5.38 15.52
N LYS A 3 13.84 4.58 16.47
CA LYS A 3 12.51 3.98 16.35
C LYS A 3 11.53 5.14 16.17
N LEU A 4 10.50 4.94 15.32
CA LEU A 4 9.36 5.84 15.28
C LEU A 4 8.95 6.18 16.72
N THR A 5 8.71 7.46 16.97
CA THR A 5 8.22 7.84 18.30
C THR A 5 6.89 7.12 18.53
N PRO A 6 6.56 6.73 19.78
CA PRO A 6 5.27 6.12 20.09
C PRO A 6 4.08 6.94 19.55
N MET A 7 4.23 8.27 19.50
CA MET A 7 3.25 9.19 18.94
C MET A 7 3.03 9.02 17.43
N THR A 8 4.08 8.78 16.66
CA THR A 8 3.97 8.63 15.20
C THR A 8 3.22 7.34 14.82
N SER A 9 3.48 6.23 15.51
CA SER A 9 2.71 4.98 15.32
C SER A 9 1.23 5.19 15.62
N MET A 10 0.94 5.88 16.75
CA MET A 10 -0.42 6.17 17.18
C MET A 10 -1.20 6.97 16.13
N TYR A 11 -0.61 8.01 15.53
CA TYR A 11 -1.31 8.82 14.52
C TYR A 11 -1.58 8.04 13.23
N PHE A 12 -0.64 7.19 12.79
CA PHE A 12 -0.85 6.36 11.61
C PHE A 12 -1.96 5.31 11.84
N GLU A 13 -1.95 4.64 12.99
CA GLU A 13 -3.00 3.70 13.40
C GLU A 13 -4.38 4.39 13.49
N GLN A 14 -4.41 5.60 14.05
CA GLN A 14 -5.63 6.42 14.11
C GLN A 14 -6.13 6.78 12.71
N LEU A 15 -5.25 7.21 11.80
CA LEU A 15 -5.61 7.54 10.42
C LEU A 15 -6.17 6.34 9.67
N LEU A 16 -5.52 5.18 9.79
CA LEU A 16 -6.01 3.92 9.22
C LEU A 16 -7.39 3.53 9.80
N SER A 17 -7.61 3.73 11.10
CA SER A 17 -8.91 3.51 11.73
C SER A 17 -10.00 4.44 11.16
N ILE A 18 -9.66 5.71 10.87
CA ILE A 18 -10.57 6.64 10.21
C ILE A 18 -10.89 6.16 8.79
N ALA A 19 -9.87 5.77 8.02
CA ALA A 19 -10.03 5.26 6.65
C ALA A 19 -10.92 4.00 6.60
N ARG A 20 -10.75 3.05 7.54
CA ARG A 20 -11.62 1.86 7.65
C ARG A 20 -13.09 2.20 7.92
N ARG A 21 -13.36 3.26 8.69
CA ARG A 21 -14.75 3.72 8.89
C ARG A 21 -15.30 4.38 7.63
N LYS A 22 -14.47 5.15 6.93
CA LYS A 22 -14.83 5.82 5.68
C LYS A 22 -15.09 4.83 4.55
N SER A 23 -14.30 3.76 4.43
CA SER A 23 -14.49 2.75 3.38
C SER A 23 -15.86 2.06 3.48
N VAL A 24 -16.41 1.88 4.69
CA VAL A 24 -17.78 1.37 4.88
C VAL A 24 -18.81 2.36 4.34
N ILE A 25 -18.63 3.66 4.61
CA ILE A 25 -19.55 4.72 4.15
C ILE A 25 -19.57 4.78 2.62
N ASP A 26 -18.39 4.66 1.99
CA ASP A 26 -18.21 4.77 0.54
C ASP A 26 -18.99 3.73 -0.25
N THR A 27 -19.19 2.53 0.30
CA THR A 27 -19.99 1.47 -0.34
C THR A 27 -21.44 1.86 -0.63
N THR A 28 -21.93 2.95 -0.02
CA THR A 28 -23.31 3.44 -0.18
C THR A 28 -23.40 4.76 -0.92
N SER A 29 -22.27 5.25 -1.47
CA SER A 29 -22.15 6.64 -1.92
C SER A 29 -21.94 6.75 -3.43
N ASP A 30 -22.66 7.67 -4.08
CA ASP A 30 -22.67 7.80 -5.55
C ASP A 30 -21.35 8.29 -6.16
N TRP A 31 -20.46 8.89 -5.36
CA TRP A 31 -19.14 9.34 -5.79
C TRP A 31 -18.11 8.19 -5.87
N PHE A 32 -18.37 7.07 -5.20
CA PHE A 32 -17.42 5.99 -5.05
C PHE A 32 -17.56 4.99 -6.20
N ASN A 33 -16.49 4.86 -6.99
CA ASN A 33 -16.35 3.91 -8.08
C ASN A 33 -15.15 3.00 -7.82
N GLY A 34 -15.11 2.43 -6.61
CA GLY A 34 -14.06 1.51 -6.20
C GLY A 34 -12.67 2.13 -6.11
N SER A 35 -11.64 1.31 -6.28
CA SER A 35 -10.23 1.69 -6.28
C SER A 35 -9.91 2.77 -7.31
N GLN A 36 -10.67 2.85 -8.41
CA GLN A 36 -10.48 3.86 -9.45
C GLN A 36 -10.70 5.28 -8.97
N THR A 37 -11.60 5.50 -8.00
CA THR A 37 -11.80 6.79 -7.35
C THR A 37 -10.50 7.27 -6.71
N TYR A 38 -9.93 6.45 -5.82
CA TYR A 38 -8.72 6.81 -5.09
C TYR A 38 -7.45 6.83 -5.96
N LEU A 39 -7.41 6.08 -7.05
CA LEU A 39 -6.34 6.21 -8.06
C LEU A 39 -6.36 7.56 -8.78
N ASN A 40 -7.53 8.18 -8.94
CA ASN A 40 -7.65 9.49 -9.56
C ASN A 40 -7.31 10.60 -8.57
N GLU A 41 -7.89 10.56 -7.36
CA GLU A 41 -7.58 11.53 -6.30
C GLU A 41 -6.08 11.54 -6.00
N MET A 42 -5.44 10.37 -5.87
CA MET A 42 -3.99 10.29 -5.63
C MET A 42 -3.13 10.98 -6.70
N ARG A 43 -3.61 11.08 -7.95
CA ARG A 43 -2.90 11.85 -8.99
C ARG A 43 -3.07 13.34 -8.77
N THR A 44 -4.28 13.78 -8.45
CA THR A 44 -4.57 15.17 -8.09
C THR A 44 -3.71 15.60 -6.89
N GLU A 45 -3.72 14.84 -5.80
CA GLU A 45 -2.94 15.16 -4.60
C GLU A 45 -1.43 15.14 -4.83
N LEU A 46 -0.95 14.27 -5.73
CA LEU A 46 0.45 14.29 -6.15
C LEU A 46 0.80 15.59 -6.91
N ASP A 47 -0.09 16.06 -7.79
CA ASP A 47 0.10 17.33 -8.50
C ASP A 47 0.10 18.50 -7.50
N GLU A 48 -0.78 18.51 -6.50
CA GLU A 48 -0.82 19.53 -5.43
C GLU A 48 0.46 19.53 -4.58
N VAL A 49 0.98 18.36 -4.20
CA VAL A 49 2.30 18.24 -3.54
C VAL A 49 3.41 18.85 -4.41
N LEU A 50 3.40 18.58 -5.71
CA LEU A 50 4.42 19.12 -6.64
C LEU A 50 4.31 20.64 -6.79
N GLU A 51 3.11 21.19 -6.73
CA GLU A 51 2.86 22.64 -6.74
C GLU A 51 3.35 23.33 -5.46
N GLU A 52 3.18 22.70 -4.30
CA GLU A 52 3.53 23.31 -3.01
C GLU A 52 5.03 23.23 -2.66
N ILE A 53 5.77 22.24 -3.16
CA ILE A 53 7.24 22.10 -2.96
C ILE A 53 8.01 23.41 -3.27
N PRO A 54 7.89 24.03 -4.46
CA PRO A 54 8.64 25.25 -4.78
C PRO A 54 8.18 26.48 -3.98
N LEU A 55 6.99 26.46 -3.38
CA LEU A 55 6.40 27.62 -2.70
C LEU A 55 6.89 27.79 -1.25
N ASN A 56 7.58 26.79 -0.70
CA ASN A 56 8.08 26.78 0.70
C ASN A 56 6.97 27.03 1.74
N ARG A 57 5.74 26.64 1.43
CA ARG A 57 4.55 26.80 2.27
C ARG A 57 4.33 25.56 3.11
N ARG A 58 5.13 25.44 4.18
CA ARG A 58 5.20 24.23 5.01
C ARG A 58 3.83 23.65 5.40
N CYS A 59 2.90 24.46 5.89
CA CYS A 59 1.60 23.96 6.35
C CYS A 59 0.75 23.38 5.21
N TYR A 60 0.84 23.97 4.01
CA TYR A 60 0.13 23.47 2.83
C TYR A 60 0.78 22.18 2.32
N LEU A 61 2.11 22.15 2.23
CA LEU A 61 2.82 20.91 1.89
C LEU A 61 2.55 19.76 2.89
N GLU A 62 2.45 20.06 4.19
CA GLU A 62 2.07 19.06 5.20
C GLU A 62 0.62 18.57 4.99
N GLN A 63 -0.28 19.41 4.51
CA GLN A 63 -1.65 19.06 4.18
C GLN A 63 -1.71 18.14 2.95
N GLU A 64 -1.11 18.53 1.82
CA GLU A 64 -1.22 17.74 0.57
C GLU A 64 -0.48 16.39 0.68
N LEU A 65 0.61 16.33 1.47
CA LEU A 65 1.24 15.04 1.81
C LEU A 65 0.32 14.16 2.69
N GLY A 66 -0.52 14.78 3.52
CA GLY A 66 -1.54 14.11 4.29
C GLY A 66 -2.67 13.56 3.42
N ASP A 67 -3.13 14.35 2.46
CA ASP A 67 -4.19 13.95 1.51
C ASP A 67 -3.70 12.85 0.56
N LEU A 68 -2.45 12.94 0.08
CA LEU A 68 -1.82 11.85 -0.68
C LEU A 68 -1.71 10.53 0.12
N LEU A 69 -1.37 10.61 1.42
CA LEU A 69 -1.34 9.45 2.29
C LEU A 69 -2.75 8.88 2.52
N TRP A 70 -3.73 9.76 2.73
CA TRP A 70 -5.13 9.42 2.90
C TRP A 70 -5.68 8.64 1.70
N ASP A 71 -5.41 9.10 0.49
CA ASP A 71 -5.81 8.42 -0.73
C ASP A 71 -5.15 7.06 -0.89
N TYR A 72 -3.87 6.93 -0.51
CA TYR A 72 -3.20 5.64 -0.54
C TYR A 72 -3.83 4.63 0.44
N LEU A 73 -4.20 5.07 1.65
CA LEU A 73 -4.86 4.20 2.62
C LEU A 73 -6.25 3.76 2.14
N ASN A 74 -7.03 4.67 1.57
CA ASN A 74 -8.34 4.31 1.04
C ASN A 74 -8.25 3.45 -0.23
N LEU A 75 -7.26 3.69 -1.10
CA LEU A 75 -6.95 2.83 -2.24
C LEU A 75 -6.66 1.39 -1.79
N LEU A 76 -5.83 1.22 -0.75
CA LEU A 76 -5.52 -0.11 -0.21
C LEU A 76 -6.78 -0.82 0.28
N LEU A 77 -7.66 -0.13 1.00
CA LEU A 77 -8.91 -0.70 1.51
C LEU A 77 -9.92 -1.02 0.39
N ALA A 78 -9.96 -0.20 -0.66
CA ALA A 78 -10.78 -0.46 -1.84
C ALA A 78 -10.27 -1.69 -2.63
N LEU A 79 -8.95 -1.79 -2.84
CA LEU A 79 -8.36 -2.97 -3.49
C LEU A 79 -8.51 -4.25 -2.65
N GLU A 80 -8.47 -4.14 -1.32
CA GLU A 80 -8.73 -5.27 -0.42
C GLU A 80 -10.18 -5.77 -0.52
N SER A 81 -11.16 -4.88 -0.78
CA SER A 81 -12.55 -5.31 -0.98
C SER A 81 -12.83 -5.82 -2.41
N GLU A 82 -12.02 -5.41 -3.39
CA GLU A 82 -12.18 -5.74 -4.80
C GLU A 82 -11.33 -6.93 -5.27
N SER A 83 -10.31 -7.32 -4.51
CA SER A 83 -9.32 -8.32 -4.93
C SER A 83 -8.83 -9.18 -3.75
N GLU A 84 -7.95 -10.15 -4.04
CA GLU A 84 -7.41 -11.08 -3.04
C GLU A 84 -6.26 -10.49 -2.18
N ILE A 85 -5.96 -9.18 -2.30
CA ILE A 85 -4.93 -8.56 -1.45
C ILE A 85 -5.44 -8.41 -0.02
N GLN A 86 -4.51 -8.28 0.93
CA GLN A 86 -4.78 -7.92 2.32
C GLN A 86 -3.82 -6.80 2.72
N LEU A 87 -4.31 -5.81 3.45
CA LEU A 87 -3.54 -4.67 3.95
C LEU A 87 -2.28 -5.14 4.69
N GLU A 88 -2.44 -6.09 5.61
CA GLU A 88 -1.35 -6.63 6.42
C GLU A 88 -0.30 -7.31 5.54
N SER A 89 -0.72 -8.03 4.49
CA SER A 89 0.18 -8.67 3.52
C SER A 89 0.96 -7.64 2.70
N VAL A 90 0.34 -6.52 2.32
CA VAL A 90 1.02 -5.43 1.60
C VAL A 90 2.09 -4.79 2.48
N LEU A 91 1.76 -4.49 3.74
CA LEU A 91 2.67 -3.88 4.71
C LEU A 91 3.84 -4.81 5.03
N GLU A 92 3.57 -6.08 5.34
CA GLU A 92 4.62 -7.07 5.63
C GLU A 92 5.58 -7.20 4.44
N ARG A 93 5.06 -7.34 3.22
CA ARG A 93 5.87 -7.43 1.99
C ARG A 93 6.71 -6.17 1.78
N ALA A 94 6.19 -4.98 2.07
CA ALA A 94 6.94 -3.73 1.97
C ALA A 94 8.07 -3.68 3.00
N CYS A 95 7.79 -4.00 4.28
CA CYS A 95 8.77 -4.04 5.36
C CYS A 95 9.92 -5.00 5.04
N ILE A 96 9.61 -6.26 4.69
CA ILE A 96 10.63 -7.26 4.31
C ILE A 96 11.45 -6.77 3.13
N LYS A 97 10.80 -6.25 2.08
CA LYS A 97 11.47 -5.80 0.85
C LYS A 97 12.46 -4.67 1.12
N PHE A 98 12.06 -3.67 1.91
CA PHE A 98 12.90 -2.51 2.15
C PHE A 98 13.93 -2.74 3.26
N GLU A 99 13.62 -3.54 4.29
CA GLU A 99 14.61 -3.98 5.27
C GLU A 99 15.77 -4.69 4.56
N GLN A 100 15.49 -5.73 3.77
CA GLN A 100 16.52 -6.47 3.02
C GLN A 100 17.40 -5.56 2.14
N ARG A 101 16.83 -4.49 1.58
CA ARG A 101 17.57 -3.53 0.76
C ARG A 101 18.46 -2.64 1.61
N VAL A 102 17.92 -2.10 2.69
CA VAL A 102 18.65 -1.22 3.61
C VAL A 102 19.76 -2.01 4.30
N SER A 103 19.46 -3.15 4.93
CA SER A 103 20.51 -3.96 5.57
C SER A 103 21.54 -4.45 4.54
N GLY A 104 21.13 -4.76 3.31
CA GLY A 104 22.08 -5.14 2.27
C GLY A 104 23.04 -4.00 1.88
N LEU A 105 22.54 -2.76 1.78
CA LEU A 105 23.40 -1.58 1.59
C LEU A 105 24.37 -1.38 2.76
N GLU A 106 23.90 -1.53 4.00
CA GLU A 106 24.72 -1.44 5.21
C GLU A 106 25.83 -2.51 5.24
N ASN A 107 25.62 -3.64 4.57
CA ASN A 107 26.59 -4.73 4.43
C ASN A 107 27.40 -4.69 3.13
N GLY A 108 27.35 -3.57 2.39
CA GLY A 108 28.17 -3.35 1.18
C GLY A 108 27.68 -4.03 -0.09
N PHE A 109 26.44 -4.56 -0.10
CA PHE A 109 25.82 -5.07 -1.33
C PHE A 109 25.23 -3.93 -2.16
N LEU A 110 25.22 -4.09 -3.49
CA LEU A 110 24.55 -3.13 -4.37
C LEU A 110 23.04 -3.27 -4.30
N TRP A 111 22.33 -2.14 -4.28
CA TRP A 111 20.87 -2.09 -4.35
C TRP A 111 20.30 -2.86 -5.55
N SER A 112 20.98 -2.76 -6.71
CA SER A 112 20.63 -3.46 -7.94
C SER A 112 20.63 -4.99 -7.75
N ASP A 113 21.61 -5.52 -7.04
CA ASP A 113 21.80 -6.96 -6.87
C ASP A 113 20.75 -7.52 -5.91
N ILE A 114 20.44 -6.78 -4.84
CA ILE A 114 19.35 -7.13 -3.91
C ILE A 114 18.02 -7.13 -4.65
N LYS A 115 17.74 -6.07 -5.43
CA LYS A 115 16.52 -5.96 -6.24
C LYS A 115 16.40 -7.10 -7.25
N ALA A 116 17.50 -7.52 -7.88
CA ALA A 116 17.51 -8.64 -8.82
C ALA A 116 17.12 -9.95 -8.12
N ARG A 117 17.71 -10.26 -6.96
CA ARG A 117 17.36 -11.45 -6.16
C ARG A 117 15.90 -11.43 -5.71
N GLN A 118 15.41 -10.28 -5.23
CA GLN A 118 14.01 -10.12 -4.83
C GLN A 118 13.03 -10.34 -5.98
N LYS A 119 13.37 -9.90 -7.20
CA LYS A 119 12.53 -10.11 -8.38
C LYS A 119 12.38 -11.60 -8.71
N ILE A 120 13.47 -12.37 -8.60
CA ILE A 120 13.44 -13.83 -8.78
C ILE A 120 12.54 -14.48 -7.72
N SER A 121 12.76 -14.16 -6.44
CA SER A 121 11.97 -14.72 -5.34
C SER A 121 10.47 -14.39 -5.45
N LEU A 122 10.13 -13.17 -5.89
CA LEU A 122 8.73 -12.78 -6.11
C LEU A 122 8.09 -13.59 -7.25
N ALA A 123 8.82 -13.81 -8.35
CA ALA A 123 8.33 -14.63 -9.46
C ALA A 123 8.12 -16.09 -9.05
N GLU A 124 9.01 -16.66 -8.23
CA GLU A 124 8.84 -18.01 -7.67
C GLU A 124 7.62 -18.11 -6.75
N GLN A 125 7.36 -17.09 -5.93
CA GLN A 125 6.16 -17.03 -5.09
C GLN A 125 4.89 -16.98 -5.93
N GLN A 126 4.87 -16.14 -6.97
CA GLN A 126 3.74 -16.04 -7.91
C GLN A 126 3.48 -17.37 -8.61
N GLN A 127 4.53 -18.04 -9.10
CA GLN A 127 4.39 -19.35 -9.75
C GLN A 127 3.80 -20.40 -8.79
N LYS A 128 4.24 -20.40 -7.52
CA LYS A 128 3.67 -21.31 -6.49
C LYS A 128 2.20 -21.02 -6.24
N TRP A 129 1.81 -19.75 -6.19
CA TRP A 129 0.42 -19.34 -6.04
C TRP A 129 -0.43 -19.86 -7.20
N GLU A 130 -0.01 -19.62 -8.44
CA GLU A 130 -0.71 -20.06 -9.65
C GLU A 130 -0.89 -21.59 -9.69
N LEU A 131 0.14 -22.34 -9.27
CA LEU A 131 0.06 -23.80 -9.18
C LEU A 131 -0.94 -24.26 -8.11
N GLN A 132 -1.00 -23.58 -6.97
CA GLN A 132 -1.98 -23.88 -5.92
C GLN A 132 -3.42 -23.57 -6.37
N SER A 133 -3.62 -22.45 -7.06
CA SER A 133 -4.92 -22.06 -7.61
C SER A 133 -5.42 -23.02 -8.70
N CYS A 134 -4.53 -23.64 -9.49
CA CYS A 134 -4.88 -24.63 -10.50
C CYS A 134 -5.27 -26.02 -9.94
N VAL A 135 -4.89 -26.36 -8.71
CA VAL A 135 -5.09 -27.71 -8.12
C VAL A 135 -6.44 -27.84 -7.38
N LEU A 136 -7.26 -26.79 -7.32
CA LEU A 136 -8.63 -26.83 -6.79
C LEU A 136 -9.69 -26.86 -7.92
N PRO A 137 -9.99 -28.01 -8.56
CA PRO A 137 -11.24 -28.17 -9.28
C PRO A 137 -12.38 -28.47 -8.31
N SER A 138 -13.52 -27.82 -8.55
CA SER A 138 -14.81 -27.93 -7.87
C SER A 138 -15.20 -29.36 -7.46
N SER A 139 -14.85 -29.78 -6.24
CA SER A 139 -15.52 -30.92 -5.60
C SER A 139 -16.80 -30.42 -4.93
N ASN A 140 -17.85 -30.21 -5.73
CA ASN A 140 -19.24 -30.29 -5.29
C ASN A 140 -20.16 -30.53 -6.49
N LEU A 141 -20.06 -31.73 -7.04
CA LEU A 141 -21.16 -32.40 -7.71
C LEU A 141 -21.25 -33.80 -7.11
N SER A 142 -22.17 -34.03 -6.17
CA SER A 142 -23.28 -34.97 -6.35
C SER A 142 -24.01 -35.32 -5.03
N LYS A 143 -25.33 -35.14 -5.11
CA LYS A 143 -26.44 -35.73 -4.32
C LYS A 143 -26.93 -34.98 -3.09
#